data_AF-A0A8J6J939-F1
#
_entry.id   AF-A0A8J6J939-F1
#
_cell.length_a   1.000
_cell.length_b   1.000
_cell.length_c   1.000
_cell.angle_alpha   90.00
_cell.angle_beta   90.00
_cell.angle_gamma   90.00
#
_symmetry.space_group_name_H-M   'P 1'
#
loop_
_entity.id
_entity.type
_entity.pdbx_description
1 polymer ?
#
loop_
_entity_poly.entity_id
_entity_poly.type
_entity_poly.pdbx_seq_one_letter_code
_entity_poly.pdbx_strand_id
1 'polypeptide(L)'
;MFYQAALRFRFFEAMSQRMPIATINKLCRALEDLYGRDLKTEAAILLYSLISLSDIQRPQMFREIQGDLSLMKDFAGEVLTDLGEILDEYL
;
A
#
# COMPACT_ATOMS: atom_id res chain seq x y z
N MET A 1 -6.69 4.30 14.88
CA MET A 1 -6.91 5.07 13.64
C MET A 1 -5.80 6.06 13.29
N PHE A 2 -5.15 6.80 14.22
CA PHE A 2 -4.09 7.76 13.85
C PHE A 2 -2.82 7.17 13.20
N TYR A 3 -2.55 5.88 13.38
CA TYR A 3 -1.33 5.22 12.85
C TYR A 3 -1.42 4.85 11.36
N GLN A 4 -2.62 4.72 10.78
CA GLN A 4 -2.80 4.35 9.37
C GLN A 4 -2.48 5.53 8.43
N ALA A 5 -2.99 6.74 8.72
CA ALA A 5 -2.74 7.92 7.89
C ALA A 5 -1.24 8.26 7.76
N ALA A 6 -0.50 8.23 8.88
CA ALA A 6 0.93 8.50 8.88
C ALA A 6 1.74 7.44 8.11
N LEU A 7 1.29 6.18 8.14
CA LEU A 7 1.95 5.08 7.43
C LEU A 7 1.80 5.19 5.91
N ARG A 8 0.60 5.55 5.44
CA ARG A 8 0.27 5.67 4.01
C ARG A 8 1.07 6.78 3.33
N PHE A 9 1.14 7.95 3.97
CA PHE A 9 1.95 9.06 3.48
C PHE A 9 3.45 8.73 3.48
N ARG A 10 3.96 8.10 4.55
CA ARG A 10 5.36 7.63 4.61
C ARG A 10 5.66 6.58 3.54
N PHE A 11 4.69 5.75 3.19
CA PHE A 11 4.84 4.77 2.11
C PHE A 11 4.94 5.43 0.74
N PHE A 12 4.05 6.38 0.45
CA PHE A 12 4.16 7.18 -0.75
C PHE A 12 5.51 7.94 -0.82
N GLU A 13 5.91 8.59 0.27
CA GLU A 13 7.19 9.32 0.37
C GLU A 13 8.39 8.40 0.15
N ALA A 14 8.41 7.21 0.79
CA ALA A 14 9.48 6.25 0.61
C ALA A 14 9.56 5.71 -0.83
N MET A 15 8.42 5.52 -1.50
CA MET A 15 8.40 5.13 -2.91
C MET A 15 8.85 6.27 -3.84
N SER A 16 8.39 7.50 -3.60
CA SER A 16 8.71 8.66 -4.45
C SER A 16 10.19 9.07 -4.41
N GLN A 17 10.89 8.74 -3.32
CA GLN A 17 12.34 8.85 -3.24
C GLN A 17 13.09 7.85 -4.14
N ARG A 18 12.46 6.74 -4.54
CA ARG A 18 13.11 5.61 -5.22
C ARG A 18 12.66 5.42 -6.67
N MET A 19 11.48 5.91 -7.02
CA MET A 19 10.93 5.78 -8.36
C MET A 19 10.11 7.01 -8.77
N PRO A 20 10.03 7.33 -10.07
CA PRO A 20 9.21 8.44 -10.55
C PRO A 20 7.73 8.24 -10.21
N ILE A 21 7.01 9.33 -9.91
CA ILE A 21 5.57 9.34 -9.58
C ILE A 21 4.74 8.58 -10.63
N ALA A 22 5.05 8.73 -11.92
CA ALA A 22 4.37 7.99 -12.99
C ALA A 22 4.52 6.46 -12.88
N THR A 23 5.64 5.98 -12.33
CA THR A 23 5.85 4.54 -12.07
C THR A 23 5.04 4.08 -10.86
N ILE A 24 4.97 4.90 -9.81
CA ILE A 24 4.13 4.65 -8.62
C ILE A 24 2.66 4.54 -9.03
N ASN A 25 2.19 5.46 -9.87
CA ASN A 25 0.82 5.44 -10.38
C ASN A 25 0.51 4.15 -11.15
N LYS A 26 1.41 3.73 -12.05
CA LYS A 26 1.24 2.44 -12.76
C LYS A 26 1.21 1.24 -11.82
N LEU A 27 2.04 1.26 -10.79
CA LEU A 27 2.08 0.21 -9.77
C LEU A 27 0.77 0.16 -8.96
N CYS A 28 0.26 1.31 -8.54
CA CYS A 28 -1.01 1.41 -7.80
C CYS A 28 -2.16 0.90 -8.65
N ARG A 29 -2.27 1.34 -9.91
CA ARG A 29 -3.31 0.86 -10.84
C ARG A 29 -3.22 -0.65 -11.08
N ALA A 30 -2.02 -1.21 -11.20
CA ALA A 30 -1.85 -2.65 -11.36
C ALA A 30 -2.32 -3.42 -10.11
N LEU A 31 -2.07 -2.90 -8.91
CA LEU A 31 -2.54 -3.50 -7.67
C LEU A 31 -4.07 -3.34 -7.48
N GLU A 32 -4.64 -2.20 -7.86
CA GLU A 32 -6.09 -1.97 -7.89
C GLU A 32 -6.78 -2.92 -8.87
N ASP A 33 -6.23 -3.11 -10.07
CA ASP A 33 -6.75 -4.04 -11.07
C ASP A 33 -6.75 -5.48 -10.53
N LEU A 34 -5.70 -5.90 -9.82
CA LEU A 34 -5.67 -7.21 -9.15
C LEU A 34 -6.74 -7.28 -8.06
N TYR A 35 -6.82 -6.25 -7.22
CA TYR A 35 -7.78 -6.18 -6.12
C TYR A 35 -9.24 -6.23 -6.61
N GLY A 36 -9.54 -5.57 -7.74
CA GLY A 36 -10.85 -5.55 -8.38
C GLY A 36 -11.22 -6.84 -9.12
N ARG A 37 -10.25 -7.68 -9.48
CA ARG A 37 -10.43 -8.99 -10.15
C ARG A 37 -10.51 -10.17 -9.18
N ASP A 38 -10.91 -9.91 -7.93
CA ASP A 38 -10.92 -10.88 -6.82
C ASP A 38 -9.54 -11.46 -6.43
N LEU A 39 -8.43 -10.93 -6.95
CA LEU A 39 -7.06 -11.29 -6.57
C LEU A 39 -6.56 -10.43 -5.38
N LYS A 40 -7.44 -10.26 -4.39
CA LYS A 40 -7.20 -9.38 -3.22
C LYS A 40 -6.04 -9.88 -2.37
N THR A 41 -5.88 -11.20 -2.28
CA THR A 41 -4.79 -11.82 -1.53
C THR A 41 -3.44 -11.55 -2.19
N GLU A 42 -3.35 -11.69 -3.50
CA GLU A 42 -2.15 -11.43 -4.29
C GLU A 42 -1.77 -9.95 -4.22
N ALA A 43 -2.75 -9.06 -4.39
CA ALA A 43 -2.56 -7.61 -4.23
C ALA A 43 -2.03 -7.27 -2.83
N ALA A 44 -2.60 -7.88 -1.78
CA ALA A 44 -2.16 -7.66 -0.40
C ALA A 44 -0.73 -8.17 -0.13
N ILE A 45 -0.36 -9.34 -0.66
CA ILE A 45 1.00 -9.89 -0.54
C ILE A 45 2.02 -8.98 -1.25
N LEU A 46 1.70 -8.52 -2.46
CA LEU A 46 2.56 -7.63 -3.23
C LEU A 46 2.74 -6.29 -2.53
N LEU A 47 1.64 -5.68 -2.09
CA LEU A 47 1.68 -4.42 -1.34
C LEU A 47 2.49 -4.56 -0.05
N TYR A 48 2.27 -5.63 0.71
CA TYR A 48 3.02 -5.89 1.92
C TYR A 48 4.52 -6.04 1.64
N SER A 49 4.88 -6.68 0.53
CA SER A 49 6.27 -6.82 0.09
C SER A 49 6.90 -5.47 -0.28
N LEU A 50 6.15 -4.58 -0.93
CA LEU A 50 6.61 -3.23 -1.25
C LEU A 50 6.83 -2.39 0.01
N ILE A 51 5.89 -2.43 0.95
CA ILE A 51 6.03 -1.76 2.25
C ILE A 51 7.22 -2.35 3.02
N SER A 52 7.39 -3.67 2.96
CA SER A 52 8.51 -4.38 3.57
C SER A 52 9.87 -3.91 3.07
N LEU A 53 9.95 -3.55 1.79
CA LEU A 53 11.16 -3.03 1.14
C LEU A 53 11.35 -1.53 1.35
N SER A 54 10.31 -0.78 1.71
CA SER A 54 10.32 0.68 1.83
C SER A 54 11.05 1.24 3.06
N ASP A 55 11.71 0.39 3.86
CA ASP A 55 12.40 0.73 5.12
C ASP A 55 11.55 1.49 6.16
N ILE A 56 10.23 1.49 5.99
CA ILE A 56 9.31 2.04 6.98
C ILE A 56 9.37 1.14 8.21
N GLN A 57 9.69 1.72 9.37
CA GLN A 57 9.63 1.01 10.65
C GLN A 57 8.23 0.41 10.80
N ARG A 58 8.13 -0.91 10.64
CA ARG A 58 6.86 -1.64 10.74
C ARG A 58 6.38 -1.59 12.19
N PRO A 59 5.32 -0.83 12.53
CA PRO A 59 4.78 -0.87 13.87
C PRO A 59 4.24 -2.29 14.16
N GLN A 60 4.08 -2.67 15.43
CA GLN A 60 3.54 -3.98 15.84
C GLN A 60 2.28 -4.39 15.06
N MET A 61 1.45 -3.43 14.67
CA MET A 61 0.29 -3.57 13.79
C MET A 61 0.56 -4.37 12.50
N PHE A 62 1.74 -4.27 11.88
CA PHE A 62 2.05 -5.07 10.67
C PHE A 62 2.25 -6.55 10.95
N ARG A 63 2.67 -6.93 12.16
CA ARG A 63 2.78 -8.34 12.54
C ARG A 63 1.40 -8.95 12.77
N GLU A 64 0.49 -8.18 13.37
CA GLU A 64 -0.90 -8.59 13.56
C GLU A 64 -1.61 -8.73 12.20
N ILE A 65 -1.45 -7.74 11.32
CA ILE A 65 -2.01 -7.79 9.97
C ILE A 65 -1.41 -8.96 9.18
N GLN A 66 -0.10 -9.22 9.26
CA GLN A 66 0.53 -10.36 8.56
C GLN A 66 0.00 -11.72 9.02
N GLY A 67 -0.41 -11.85 10.28
CA GLY A 67 -0.95 -13.09 10.84
C GLY A 67 -2.36 -13.42 10.36
N ASP A 68 -3.09 -12.46 9.77
CA ASP A 68 -4.49 -12.60 9.38
C ASP A 68 -4.70 -12.15 7.92
N LEU A 69 -5.01 -13.12 7.07
CA LEU A 69 -5.25 -12.88 5.65
C LEU A 69 -6.42 -11.92 5.38
N SER A 70 -7.45 -11.93 6.23
CA SER A 70 -8.57 -10.98 6.12
C SER A 70 -8.08 -9.56 6.35
N LEU A 71 -7.33 -9.33 7.44
CA LEU A 71 -6.77 -8.03 7.77
C LEU A 71 -5.78 -7.54 6.70
N MET A 72 -5.00 -8.45 6.09
CA MET A 72 -4.11 -8.08 4.99
C MET A 72 -4.87 -7.51 3.78
N LYS A 73 -6.01 -8.11 3.43
CA LYS A 73 -6.84 -7.66 2.31
C LYS A 73 -7.47 -6.30 2.61
N ASP A 74 -8.05 -6.15 3.80
CA ASP A 74 -8.68 -4.89 4.20
C ASP A 74 -7.65 -3.75 4.26
N PHE A 75 -6.48 -4.02 4.85
CA PHE A 75 -5.35 -3.10 4.85
C PHE A 75 -4.89 -2.73 3.43
N ALA A 76 -4.83 -3.70 2.52
CA ALA A 76 -4.44 -3.43 1.14
C ALA A 76 -5.46 -2.55 0.41
N GLY A 77 -6.75 -2.79 0.63
CA GLY A 77 -7.81 -1.95 0.08
C GLY A 77 -7.73 -0.50 0.58
N GLU A 78 -7.50 -0.30 1.88
CA GLU A 78 -7.31 1.04 2.46
C GLU A 78 -6.11 1.73 1.81
N VAL A 79 -4.92 1.11 1.87
CA VAL A 79 -3.68 1.71 1.34
C VAL A 79 -3.80 2.05 -0.14
N LEU A 80 -4.42 1.21 -0.97
CA LEU A 80 -4.61 1.51 -2.38
C LEU A 80 -5.54 2.71 -2.59
N THR A 81 -6.64 2.79 -1.85
CA THR A 81 -7.57 3.92 -1.90
C THR A 81 -6.86 5.22 -1.58
N ASP A 82 -6.12 5.26 -0.47
CA ASP A 82 -5.40 6.46 -0.03
C ASP A 82 -4.23 6.83 -0.96
N LEU A 83 -3.55 5.85 -1.55
CA LEU A 83 -2.51 6.12 -2.56
C LEU A 83 -3.12 6.70 -3.84
N GLY A 84 -4.31 6.24 -4.23
CA GLY A 84 -5.07 6.84 -5.32
C GLY A 84 -5.37 8.31 -5.06
N GLU A 85 -5.91 8.62 -3.88
CA GLU A 85 -6.18 10.01 -3.45
C GLU A 85 -4.91 10.87 -3.45
N ILE A 86 -3.81 10.36 -2.89
CA ILE A 86 -2.53 11.08 -2.92
C ILE A 86 -2.09 11.29 -4.37
N LEU A 87 -2.10 10.26 -5.22
CA LEU A 87 -1.64 10.39 -6.60
C LEU A 87 -2.48 11.39 -7.41
N ASP A 88 -3.78 11.48 -7.16
CA ASP A 88 -4.67 12.48 -7.78
C ASP A 88 -4.31 13.92 -7.39
N GLU A 89 -3.67 14.15 -6.24
CA GLU A 89 -3.17 15.48 -5.85
C GLU A 89 -1.88 15.88 -6.60
N TYR A 90 -1.11 14.92 -7.09
CA TYR A 90 0.22 15.14 -7.70
C TYR A 90 0.24 14.98 -9.23
N LEU A 91 -0.86 14.55 -9.85
CA LEU A 91 -1.00 14.30 -11.30
C LEU A 91 -2.01 15.24 -11.96
#